data_AF-A0A2V9G2A9-F1
#
_entry.id   AF-A0A2V9G2A9-F1
#
_cell.length_a   1.000
_cell.length_b   1.000
_cell.length_c   1.000
_cell.angle_alpha   90.00
_cell.angle_beta   90.00
_cell.angle_gamma   90.00
#
_symmetry.space_group_name_H-M   'P 1'
#
loop_
_entity.id
_entity.type
_entity.pdbx_description
1 polymer ?
#
loop_
_entity_poly.entity_id
_entity_poly.type
_entity_poly.pdbx_seq_one_letter_code
_entity_poly.pdbx_strand_id
1 'polypeptide(L)'
;MGKSGDLALTANGQDCAEQLARFFPQARPVRIPVQVTASRGGRTNLRETAIVEYGDPEHAIFLSTLPLEFDDRVRIEATGEGRPTEATVVGVQYHEGRKAVAVRFSQGPCDWVVTQS
;
A
#
# COMPACT_ATOMS: atom_id res chain seq x y z
N MET A 1 6.31 -34.77 -15.77
CA MET A 1 7.34 -33.84 -15.26
C MET A 1 7.14 -32.49 -15.94
N GLY A 2 6.46 -31.56 -15.27
CA GLY A 2 6.15 -30.24 -15.83
C GLY A 2 7.38 -29.34 -15.84
N LYS A 3 7.56 -28.62 -16.95
CA LYS A 3 8.69 -27.78 -17.34
C LYS A 3 8.73 -26.45 -16.57
N SER A 4 9.95 -25.95 -16.38
CA SER A 4 10.38 -24.54 -16.44
C SER A 4 9.62 -23.49 -15.63
N GLY A 5 10.38 -22.84 -14.76
CA GLY A 5 10.02 -21.57 -14.15
C GLY A 5 11.14 -21.03 -13.28
N ASP A 6 12.31 -20.82 -13.87
CA ASP A 6 13.28 -19.83 -13.42
C ASP A 6 12.55 -18.47 -13.45
N LEU A 7 12.02 -18.04 -12.30
CA LEU A 7 11.30 -16.78 -12.07
C LEU A 7 11.67 -16.21 -10.69
N ALA A 8 12.88 -16.50 -10.22
CA ALA A 8 13.57 -15.60 -9.30
C ALA A 8 14.30 -14.61 -10.21
N LEU A 9 13.97 -13.32 -10.25
CA LEU A 9 14.71 -12.33 -9.44
C LEU A 9 14.15 -10.90 -9.57
N THR A 10 12.94 -10.70 -10.11
CA THR A 10 12.34 -9.35 -10.25
C THR A 10 10.91 -9.21 -9.73
N ALA A 11 10.35 -10.26 -9.12
CA ALA A 11 8.95 -10.33 -8.68
C ALA A 11 8.72 -10.13 -7.17
N ASN A 12 9.76 -10.01 -6.33
CA ASN A 12 9.60 -10.18 -4.87
C ASN A 12 8.77 -9.11 -4.14
N GLY A 13 8.74 -7.87 -4.62
CA GLY A 13 7.92 -6.82 -4.01
C GLY A 13 6.43 -6.96 -4.35
N GLN A 14 6.14 -7.12 -5.63
CA GLN A 14 4.78 -7.31 -6.16
C GLN A 14 4.12 -8.57 -5.60
N ASP A 15 4.88 -9.66 -5.41
CA ASP A 15 4.35 -10.90 -4.85
C ASP A 15 3.87 -10.72 -3.40
N CYS A 16 4.56 -9.91 -2.59
CA CYS A 16 4.14 -9.62 -1.21
C CYS A 16 2.86 -8.76 -1.17
N ALA A 17 2.80 -7.73 -2.00
CA ALA A 17 1.59 -6.91 -2.13
C ALA A 17 0.41 -7.74 -2.65
N GLU A 18 0.64 -8.66 -3.59
CA GLU A 18 -0.37 -9.59 -4.09
C GLU A 18 -0.84 -10.56 -3.00
N GLN A 19 0.07 -11.17 -2.25
CA GLN A 19 -0.29 -12.05 -1.13
C GLN A 19 -1.13 -11.33 -0.09
N LEU A 20 -0.80 -10.07 0.22
CA LEU A 20 -1.59 -9.25 1.12
C LEU A 20 -2.95 -8.90 0.49
N ALA A 21 -2.98 -8.57 -0.80
CA ALA A 21 -4.20 -8.26 -1.55
C ALA A 21 -5.18 -9.44 -1.63
N ARG A 22 -4.71 -10.69 -1.57
CA ARG A 22 -5.59 -11.87 -1.50
C ARG A 22 -6.51 -11.87 -0.28
N PHE A 23 -6.16 -11.17 0.80
CA PHE A 23 -7.04 -10.97 1.96
C PHE A 23 -8.13 -9.91 1.74
N PHE A 24 -7.99 -9.10 0.68
CA PHE A 24 -8.90 -8.02 0.32
C PHE A 24 -9.52 -8.33 -1.05
N PRO A 25 -10.60 -9.13 -1.12
CA PRO A 25 -11.17 -9.61 -2.39
C PRO A 25 -11.73 -8.50 -3.28
N GLN A 26 -11.93 -7.29 -2.73
CA GLN A 26 -12.36 -6.10 -3.48
C GLN A 26 -11.17 -5.29 -4.03
N ALA A 27 -9.95 -5.51 -3.51
CA ALA A 27 -8.77 -4.80 -3.96
C ALA A 27 -8.40 -5.24 -5.37
N ARG A 28 -8.34 -4.28 -6.29
CA ARG A 28 -7.97 -4.51 -7.69
C ARG A 28 -6.55 -4.00 -7.91
N PRO A 29 -5.80 -4.59 -8.86
CA PRO A 29 -4.49 -4.07 -9.21
C PRO A 29 -4.64 -2.64 -9.76
N VAL A 30 -4.01 -1.69 -9.08
CA VAL A 30 -3.95 -0.27 -9.48
C VAL A 30 -2.48 0.14 -9.46
N ARG A 31 -2.10 1.18 -10.21
CA ARG A 31 -0.72 1.70 -10.18
C ARG A 31 -0.76 3.19 -10.00
N ILE A 32 -0.96 3.61 -8.76
CA ILE A 32 -1.16 5.02 -8.42
C ILE A 32 0.01 5.49 -7.56
N PRO A 33 0.81 6.46 -8.04
CA PRO A 33 1.84 7.04 -7.21
C PRO A 33 1.17 7.85 -6.08
N VAL A 34 1.65 7.64 -4.86
CA VAL A 34 1.15 8.29 -3.66
C VAL A 34 2.32 8.72 -2.78
N GLN A 35 2.10 9.76 -1.99
CA GLN A 35 3.00 10.17 -0.93
C GLN A 35 2.39 9.75 0.40
N VAL A 36 3.09 8.86 1.10
CA VAL A 36 2.69 8.33 2.40
C VAL A 36 3.43 9.11 3.47
N THR A 37 2.67 9.66 4.41
CA THR A 37 3.19 10.36 5.59
C THR A 37 2.81 9.57 6.84
N ALA A 38 3.78 8.98 7.53
CA ALA A 38 3.58 8.28 8.78
C ALA A 38 3.75 9.24 9.97
N SER A 39 2.76 9.27 10.85
CA SER A 39 2.82 10.07 12.09
C SER A 39 3.11 9.17 13.28
N ARG A 40 4.40 8.89 13.52
CA ARG A 40 4.84 8.19 14.74
C ARG A 40 4.92 9.21 15.88
N GLY A 41 4.51 8.83 17.09
CA GLY A 41 4.26 9.66 18.27
C GLY A 41 5.42 10.51 18.86
N GLY A 42 6.30 11.07 18.04
CA GLY A 42 7.30 12.06 18.42
C GLY A 42 7.75 12.87 17.22
N ARG A 43 7.36 14.16 17.17
CA ARG A 43 7.80 15.34 16.36
C ARG A 43 8.22 15.20 14.87
N THR A 44 8.54 14.03 14.35
CA THR A 44 9.01 13.80 12.98
C THR A 44 8.01 12.93 12.23
N ASN A 45 7.30 13.54 11.29
CA ASN A 45 6.53 12.80 10.31
C ASN A 45 7.51 12.21 9.29
N LEU A 46 7.44 10.90 9.06
CA LEU A 46 8.24 10.26 8.01
C LEU A 46 7.44 10.32 6.71
N ARG A 47 8.07 10.76 5.63
CA ARG A 47 7.46 10.82 4.31
C ARG A 47 8.19 9.89 3.35
N GLU A 48 7.42 9.18 2.56
CA GLU A 48 7.91 8.30 1.51
C GLU A 48 6.99 8.37 0.29
N THR A 49 7.57 8.36 -0.90
CA THR A 49 6.82 8.15 -2.15
C THR A 49 6.67 6.65 -2.37
N ALA A 50 5.43 6.19 -2.45
CA ALA A 50 5.08 4.80 -2.68
C ALA A 50 4.17 4.68 -3.91
N ILE A 51 4.02 3.46 -4.41
CA ILE A 51 3.05 3.15 -5.47
C ILE A 51 2.02 2.21 -4.85
N VAL A 52 0.75 2.61 -4.88
CA VAL A 52 -0.35 1.70 -4.58
C VAL A 52 -0.43 0.69 -5.70
N GLU A 53 -0.22 -0.58 -5.36
CA GLU A 53 -0.22 -1.72 -6.28
C GLU A 53 -1.58 -2.40 -6.33
N TYR A 54 -2.32 -2.39 -5.22
CA TYR A 54 -3.68 -2.88 -5.14
C TYR A 54 -4.52 -1.93 -4.29
N GLY A 55 -5.76 -1.70 -4.69
CA GLY A 55 -6.63 -0.79 -3.96
C GLY A 55 -8.10 -0.99 -4.28
N ASP A 56 -8.92 -0.56 -3.35
CA ASP A 56 -10.36 -0.42 -3.42
C ASP A 56 -10.76 0.91 -2.74
N PRO A 57 -12.04 1.31 -2.76
CA PRO A 57 -12.45 2.57 -2.12
C PRO A 57 -12.10 2.63 -0.62
N GLU A 58 -12.03 1.50 0.07
CA GLU A 58 -11.81 1.41 1.50
C GLU A 58 -10.37 1.05 1.88
N HIS A 59 -9.64 0.33 1.02
CA HIS A 59 -8.28 -0.14 1.31
C HIS A 59 -7.28 0.20 0.21
N ALA A 60 -6.02 0.38 0.60
CA ALA A 60 -4.90 0.50 -0.33
C ALA A 60 -3.72 -0.31 0.17
N ILE A 61 -3.01 -0.91 -0.79
CA ILE A 61 -1.89 -1.81 -0.55
C ILE A 61 -0.72 -1.31 -1.37
N PHE A 62 0.39 -1.07 -0.68
CA PHE A 62 1.60 -0.53 -1.27
C PHE A 62 2.83 -1.09 -0.57
N LEU A 63 3.97 -0.98 -1.25
CA LEU A 63 5.27 -1.25 -0.66
C LEU A 63 5.81 0.02 -0.01
N SER A 64 6.36 -0.13 1.19
CA SER A 64 6.95 0.95 1.97
C SER A 64 8.22 0.47 2.67
N THR A 65 9.20 1.36 2.82
CA THR A 65 10.37 1.13 3.69
C THR A 65 10.20 1.75 5.07
N LEU A 66 9.09 2.48 5.28
CA LEU A 66 8.79 3.09 6.57
C LEU A 66 8.54 2.00 7.65
N PRO A 67 8.92 2.30 8.91
CA PRO A 67 8.71 1.40 10.04
C PRO A 67 7.24 1.41 10.51
N LEU A 68 6.29 1.26 9.58
CA LEU A 68 4.84 1.19 9.85
C LEU A 68 4.44 -0.10 10.55
N GLU A 69 3.57 0.00 11.55
CA GLU A 69 3.06 -1.12 12.35
C GLU A 69 1.52 -1.19 12.25
N PHE A 70 0.93 -2.32 12.65
CA PHE A 70 -0.52 -2.43 12.73
C PHE A 70 -1.10 -1.35 13.66
N ASP A 71 -2.24 -0.76 13.28
CA ASP A 71 -2.90 0.37 13.95
C ASP A 71 -2.21 1.74 13.79
N ASP A 72 -1.07 1.82 13.09
CA ASP A 72 -0.45 3.12 12.80
C ASP A 72 -1.35 3.99 11.92
N ARG A 73 -1.37 5.28 12.21
CA ARG A 73 -2.05 6.28 11.37
C ARG A 73 -1.09 6.85 10.35
N VAL A 74 -1.52 6.80 9.10
CA VAL A 74 -0.80 7.35 7.97
C VAL A 74 -1.69 8.30 7.18
N ARG A 75 -1.09 9.29 6.55
CA ARG A 75 -1.76 10.18 5.62
C ARG A 75 -1.25 9.89 4.22
N ILE A 76 -2.16 9.58 3.31
CA ILE A 76 -1.85 9.21 1.93
C ILE A 76 -2.34 10.33 1.02
N GLU A 77 -1.48 10.77 0.12
CA GLU A 77 -1.75 11.82 -0.83
C GLU A 77 -1.41 11.30 -2.24
N ALA A 78 -2.41 11.13 -3.11
CA ALA A 78 -2.13 10.77 -4.50
C ALA A 78 -1.35 11.91 -5.16
N THR A 79 -0.33 11.59 -5.96
CA THR A 79 0.62 12.60 -6.51
C THR A 79 0.02 13.47 -7.64
N GLY A 80 -1.30 13.69 -7.62
CA GLY A 80 -2.08 14.49 -8.58
C GLY A 80 -3.19 15.28 -7.88
N GLU A 81 -4.41 15.27 -8.43
CA GLU A 81 -5.58 16.00 -7.88
C GLU A 81 -6.28 15.29 -6.70
N GLY A 82 -5.66 14.26 -6.12
CA GLY A 82 -6.25 13.53 -5.00
C GLY A 82 -6.13 14.30 -3.69
N ARG A 83 -7.25 14.45 -2.97
CA ARG A 83 -7.19 15.01 -1.61
C ARG A 83 -6.43 14.06 -0.68
N PRO A 84 -5.58 14.61 0.20
CA PRO A 84 -4.87 13.79 1.15
C PRO A 84 -5.86 13.17 2.13
N THR A 85 -5.80 11.85 2.28
CA THR A 85 -6.71 11.07 3.11
C THR A 85 -5.96 10.41 4.24
N GLU A 86 -6.57 10.38 5.42
CA GLU A 86 -6.07 9.60 6.55
C GLU A 86 -6.46 8.14 6.39
N ALA A 87 -5.52 7.26 6.71
CA ALA A 87 -5.70 5.83 6.70
C ALA A 87 -5.05 5.20 7.92
N THR A 88 -5.54 4.02 8.31
CA THR A 88 -4.99 3.22 9.40
C THR A 88 -4.38 1.96 8.82
N VAL A 89 -3.19 1.60 9.26
CA VAL A 89 -2.54 0.36 8.86
C VAL A 89 -3.29 -0.82 9.46
N VAL A 90 -3.86 -1.65 8.59
CA VAL A 90 -4.63 -2.86 8.98
C VAL A 90 -3.87 -4.15 8.70
N GLY A 91 -2.74 -4.07 7.99
CA GLY A 91 -1.88 -5.22 7.73
C GLY A 91 -0.48 -4.79 7.34
N VAL A 92 0.51 -5.54 7.82
CA VAL A 92 1.91 -5.37 7.43
C VAL A 92 2.52 -6.74 7.16
N GLN A 93 3.28 -6.84 6.07
CA GLN A 93 4.04 -8.03 5.72
C GLN A 93 5.48 -7.61 5.44
N TYR A 94 6.44 -8.21 6.13
CA TYR A 94 7.86 -7.96 5.93
C TYR A 94 8.48 -9.00 5.01
N HIS A 95 9.22 -8.54 4.00
CA HIS A 95 9.99 -9.42 3.13
C HIS A 95 11.27 -8.73 2.63
N GLU A 96 12.43 -9.34 2.87
CA GLU A 96 13.74 -8.89 2.37
C GLU A 96 14.03 -7.38 2.54
N GLY A 97 13.64 -6.79 3.67
CA GLY A 97 13.88 -5.37 3.97
C GLY A 97 12.89 -4.39 3.33
N ARG A 98 11.90 -4.88 2.56
CA ARG A 98 10.72 -4.12 2.13
C ARG A 98 9.49 -4.58 2.88
N LYS A 99 8.52 -3.69 3.05
CA LYS A 99 7.26 -3.99 3.75
C LYS A 99 6.08 -3.76 2.82
N ALA A 100 5.26 -4.78 2.61
CA ALA A 100 3.92 -4.58 2.06
C ALA A 100 3.01 -4.11 3.18
N VAL A 101 2.31 -3.01 2.95
CA VAL A 101 1.45 -2.38 3.93
C VAL A 101 0.06 -2.27 3.32
N ALA A 102 -0.93 -2.83 4.03
CA ALA A 102 -2.33 -2.62 3.76
C ALA A 102 -2.86 -1.59 4.74
N VAL A 103 -3.50 -0.57 4.20
CA VAL A 103 -4.16 0.47 4.97
C VAL A 103 -5.65 0.48 4.66
N ARG A 104 -6.44 0.97 5.62
CA ARG A 104 -7.85 1.27 5.44
C ARG A 104 -8.08 2.78 5.57
N PHE A 105 -8.76 3.38 4.62
CA PHE A 105 -9.10 4.81 4.63
C PHE A 105 -10.13 5.13 5.73
N SER A 106 -9.87 6.20 6.48
CA SER A 106 -10.67 6.62 7.63
C SER A 106 -11.84 7.53 7.25
N GLN A 107 -11.76 8.21 6.11
CA GLN A 107 -12.72 9.25 5.69
C GLN A 107 -13.83 8.76 4.75
N GLY A 108 -13.97 7.44 4.57
CA GLY A 108 -14.91 6.83 3.63
C GLY A 108 -14.27 6.52 2.26
N PRO A 109 -15.09 6.10 1.26
CA PRO A 109 -14.58 5.63 -0.03
C PRO A 109 -13.71 6.68 -0.72
N CYS A 110 -12.45 6.34 -0.99
CA CYS A 110 -11.50 7.18 -1.71
C CYS A 110 -11.73 7.08 -3.21
N ASP A 111 -12.37 8.11 -3.77
CA ASP A 111 -12.71 8.15 -5.19
C ASP A 111 -11.47 8.01 -6.09
N TRP A 112 -10.34 8.60 -5.71
CA TRP A 112 -9.10 8.55 -6.50
C TRP A 112 -8.56 7.13 -6.74
N VAL A 113 -8.91 6.15 -5.89
CA VAL A 113 -8.52 4.75 -6.08
C VAL A 113 -9.38 4.07 -7.16
N VAL A 114 -10.62 4.52 -7.36
CA VAL A 114 -11.56 3.97 -8.36
C VAL A 114 -11.60 4.75 -9.67
N THR A 115 -11.23 6.04 -9.70
CA THR A 115 -11.32 6.85 -10.93
C THR A 115 -10.21 6.58 -11.96
N GLN A 116 -9.25 5.69 -11.69
CA GLN A 116 -8.10 5.40 -12.58
C GLN A 116 -8.24 4.12 -13.42
N SER A 117 -9.40 3.45 -13.40
CA SER A 117 -9.69 2.28 -14.27
C SER A 117 -10.12 2.66 -15.68
#